data_AF-A0A1F8L3R5-F1
#
_entry.id   AF-A0A1F8L3R5-F1
#
_cell.length_a   1.000
_cell.length_b   1.000
_cell.length_c   1.000
_cell.angle_alpha   90.00
_cell.angle_beta   90.00
_cell.angle_gamma   90.00
#
_symmetry.space_group_name_H-M   'P 1'
#
loop_
_entity.id
_entity.type
_entity.pdbx_description
1 polymer ?
#
loop_
_entity_poly.entity_id
_entity_poly.type
_entity_poly.pdbx_seq_one_letter_code
_entity_poly.pdbx_strand_id
1 'polypeptide(L)' 'MTMKETKSVTKDPICGMTVDETTALHAERDGKTFYFCSDHCRQKFLSTPAGAQTEGKSGCCCG' A
#
# COMPACT_ATOMS: atom_id res chain seq x y z
N MET A 1 -28.15 14.03 -10.56
CA MET A 1 -26.74 14.36 -10.28
C MET A 1 -26.14 13.28 -9.37
N THR A 2 -25.37 12.34 -9.91
CA THR A 2 -24.44 11.55 -9.09
C THR A 2 -23.27 11.14 -9.96
N MET A 3 -22.29 12.04 -10.03
CA MET A 3 -20.99 11.80 -10.64
C MET A 3 -20.26 10.80 -9.74
N LYS A 4 -20.34 9.51 -10.05
CA LYS A 4 -19.49 8.51 -9.37
C LYS A 4 -18.16 8.46 -10.12
N GLU A 5 -17.29 9.36 -9.68
CA GLU A 5 -15.89 9.07 -9.35
C GLU A 5 -15.15 8.20 -10.37
N THR A 6 -14.40 8.87 -11.24
CA THR A 6 -13.27 8.30 -11.97
C THR A 6 -12.26 7.80 -10.95
N LYS A 7 -12.43 6.54 -10.54
CA LYS A 7 -11.67 5.89 -9.47
C LYS A 7 -10.35 5.38 -10.03
N SER A 8 -9.31 6.17 -9.85
CA SER A 8 -7.95 5.79 -10.23
C SER A 8 -7.39 4.82 -9.18
N VAL A 9 -7.32 3.54 -9.56
CA VAL A 9 -6.81 2.47 -8.70
C VAL A 9 -5.35 2.18 -9.03
N THR A 10 -4.50 2.26 -8.01
CA THR A 10 -3.07 1.96 -8.09
C THR A 10 -2.75 0.69 -7.30
N LYS A 11 -1.60 0.07 -7.58
CA LYS A 11 -1.16 -1.15 -6.88
C LYS A 11 -0.13 -0.81 -5.84
N ASP A 12 -0.37 -1.25 -4.61
CA ASP A 12 0.58 -1.15 -3.52
C ASP A 12 1.78 -2.08 -3.78
N PRO A 13 3.03 -1.57 -3.82
CA PRO A 13 4.22 -2.37 -4.11
C PRO A 13 4.66 -3.27 -2.94
N ILE A 14 4.10 -3.11 -1.75
CA ILE A 14 4.41 -3.91 -0.55
C ILE A 14 3.56 -5.18 -0.52
N CYS A 15 2.26 -5.06 -0.72
CA CYS A 15 1.32 -6.18 -0.59
C CYS A 15 0.68 -6.62 -1.91
N GLY A 16 0.85 -5.86 -3.00
CA GLY A 16 0.19 -6.13 -4.29
C GLY A 16 -1.31 -5.84 -4.30
N MET A 17 -1.85 -5.28 -3.22
CA MET A 17 -3.28 -4.93 -3.12
C MET A 17 -3.60 -3.72 -4.01
N THR A 18 -4.78 -3.74 -4.62
CA THR A 18 -5.29 -2.61 -5.40
C THR A 18 -5.94 -1.59 -4.47
N VAL A 19 -5.53 -0.33 -4.58
CA VAL A 19 -5.91 0.76 -3.67
C VAL A 19 -6.30 1.98 -4.47
N ASP A 20 -7.22 2.78 -3.94
CA ASP A 20 -7.69 3.98 -4.62
C ASP A 20 -6.75 5.14 -4.33
N GLU A 21 -6.13 5.75 -5.33
CA GLU A 21 -5.17 6.84 -5.11
C GLU A 21 -5.79 8.06 -4.40
N THR A 22 -7.11 8.22 -4.50
CA THR A 22 -7.87 9.31 -3.88
C THR A 22 -8.06 9.14 -2.37
N THR A 23 -8.05 7.89 -1.88
CA THR A 23 -8.21 7.58 -0.45
C THR A 23 -6.98 6.90 0.15
N ALA A 24 -6.04 6.47 -0.69
CA ALA A 24 -4.81 5.81 -0.29
C ALA A 24 -3.80 6.79 0.29
N LEU A 25 -2.94 6.27 1.16
CA LEU A 25 -1.83 7.04 1.70
C LEU A 25 -0.70 7.09 0.69
N HIS A 26 -0.08 8.24 0.51
CA HIS A 26 1.10 8.38 -0.33
C HIS A 26 2.33 8.76 0.51
N ALA A 27 3.52 8.36 0.05
CA ALA A 27 4.78 8.80 0.61
C ALA A 27 5.75 9.15 -0.51
N GLU A 28 6.51 10.22 -0.30
CA GLU A 28 7.58 10.62 -1.20
C GLU A 28 8.89 9.99 -0.74
N ARG A 29 9.58 9.29 -1.65
CA ARG A 29 10.85 8.64 -1.34
C ARG A 29 11.73 8.66 -2.58
N ASP A 30 12.94 9.18 -2.43
CA ASP A 30 13.87 9.39 -3.56
C ASP A 30 13.26 10.23 -4.70
N GLY A 31 12.42 11.23 -4.36
CA GLY A 31 11.71 12.07 -5.33
C GLY A 31 10.61 11.36 -6.13
N LYS A 32 10.19 10.17 -5.67
CA LYS A 32 9.09 9.40 -6.26
C LYS A 32 7.94 9.28 -5.26
N THR A 33 6.73 9.52 -5.73
CA THR A 33 5.50 9.35 -4.95
C THR A 33 5.00 7.92 -5.10
N PHE A 34 4.90 7.21 -3.97
CA PHE A 34 4.32 5.86 -3.91
C PHE A 34 3.02 5.88 -3.11
N TYR A 35 2.08 5.02 -3.50
CA TYR A 35 0.76 4.89 -2.88
C TYR A 35 0.63 3.56 -2.14
N PHE A 36 -0.04 3.59 -1.00
CA PHE A 36 -0.13 2.50 -0.04
C PHE A 36 -1.57 2.32 0.44
N CYS A 37 -1.95 1.05 0.66
CA CYS A 37 -3.29 0.71 1.14
C CYS A 37 -3.55 1.20 2.57
N SER A 38 -2.49 1.34 3.37
CA SER A 38 -2.56 1.59 4.80
C SER A 38 -1.23 2.11 5.34
N ASP A 39 -1.28 2.71 6.53
CA ASP A 39 -0.10 3.23 7.22
C ASP A 39 0.95 2.12 7.48
N HIS A 40 0.48 0.90 7.73
CA HIS A 40 1.34 -0.26 7.92
C HIS A 40 2.20 -0.58 6.67
N CYS A 41 1.65 -0.45 5.45
CA CYS A 41 2.40 -0.59 4.20
C CYS A 41 3.40 0.56 4.03
N ARG A 42 3.00 1.80 4.36
CA ARG A 42 3.89 2.96 4.34
C ARG A 42 5.08 2.79 5.28
N GLN A 43 4.84 2.41 6.54
CA GLN A 43 5.92 2.13 7.50
C GLN A 43 6.82 0.99 7.03
N LYS A 44 6.24 -0.10 6.50
CA LYS A 44 7.02 -1.18 5.87
C LYS A 44 7.92 -0.61 4.79
N PHE A 45 7.38 0.21 3.89
CA PHE A 45 8.13 0.79 2.77
C PHE A 45 9.27 1.71 3.22
N LEU A 46 9.12 2.39 4.35
CA LEU A 46 10.17 3.20 4.96
C LEU A 46 11.22 2.34 5.70
N SER A 47 10.81 1.25 6.35
CA SER A 47 11.71 0.33 7.07
C SER A 47 12.36 -0.73 6.20
N THR A 48 11.78 -1.07 5.05
CA THR A 48 12.23 -2.11 4.13
C THR A 48 12.81 -1.47 2.86
N PRO A 49 14.06 -1.81 2.48
CA PRO A 49 14.59 -1.41 1.18
C PRO A 49 13.76 -2.05 0.05
N ALA A 50 13.60 -1.31 -1.05
CA ALA A 50 12.66 -1.64 -2.13
C ALA A 50 12.92 -3.07 -2.65
N GLY A 51 12.05 -4.01 -2.28
CA GLY A 51 12.19 -5.42 -2.67
C GLY A 51 11.77 -6.45 -1.63
N ALA A 52 11.71 -6.12 -0.32
CA ALA A 52 11.27 -7.11 0.67
C ALA A 52 9.74 -7.11 0.80
N GLN A 53 9.09 -7.84 -0.10
CA GLN A 53 7.70 -8.27 0.02
C GLN A 53 7.64 -9.22 1.21
N THR A 54 7.42 -8.69 2.42
CA THR A 54 7.16 -9.55 3.58
C THR A 54 5.73 -10.05 3.49
N GLU A 55 5.59 -11.10 2.69
CA GLU A 55 4.66 -12.17 2.97
C GLU A 55 4.87 -12.57 4.44
N GLY A 56 3.85 -12.35 5.27
CA GLY A 56 4.05 -12.47 6.70
C GLY A 56 2.79 -12.28 7.54
N LYS A 57 2.07 -13.41 7.69
CA LYS A 57 1.43 -13.87 8.94
C LYS A 57 -0.07 -13.66 9.07
N SER A 58 -0.83 -14.48 8.34
CA SER A 58 -2.03 -15.09 8.93
C SER A 58 -1.61 -16.09 10.00
N GLY A 59 -1.95 -15.78 11.25
CA GLY A 59 -2.34 -16.80 12.22
C GLY A 59 -1.23 -17.56 12.92
N CYS A 60 -0.93 -17.13 14.14
CA CYS A 60 -0.71 -18.06 15.24
C CYS A 60 -1.95 -18.96 15.37
N CYS A 61 -1.81 -20.29 15.25
CA CYS A 61 -2.67 -21.23 15.96
C CYS A 61 -1.81 -22.35 16.53
N CYS A 62 -1.58 -22.26 17.84
CA CYS A 62 -1.08 -23.32 18.69
C CYS A 62 -2.07 -24.48 18.70
N GLY A 63 -1.58 -25.71 18.74
CA GLY A 63 -2.37 -26.95 18.92
C GLY A 63 -1.46 -28.16 18.87
#